data_AF-A0A6J2VSI4-F1
#
_entry.id   AF-A0A6J2VSI4-F1
#
_cell.length_a   1.000
_cell.length_b   1.000
_cell.length_c   1.000
_cell.angle_alpha   90.00
_cell.angle_beta   90.00
_cell.angle_gamma   90.00
#
_symmetry.space_group_name_H-M   'P 1'
#
loop_
_entity.id
_entity.type
_entity.pdbx_description
1 polymer ?
#
loop_
_entity_poly.entity_id
_entity_poly.type
_entity_poly.pdbx_seq_one_letter_code
_entity_poly.pdbx_strand_id
1 'polypeptide(L)'
;MCANCVPWRDEILANHRLEEAPVHWNNCIPHLWPYEKWEVAKVYMPGGQRIKCSFDKFDITALLNLMANCNHFRAFVETQKLLQVNEVRNIATHAPDMTVSEEDLKKYLVKIKDLGRALEPHAPRLRRLSTETDRLRKMLDSPEQESGVRCFAASFDVMSEWDAERFSLTERTEFLLQCYQEEQLDGLKEAVQGTVKYLEHSEKLKAILGRELSKLHWIQKQRERLEQDTKYQ
;
A
#
# COMPACT_ATOMS: atom_id res chain seq x y z
N MET A 1 -2.79 12.10 -27.35
CA MET A 1 -3.92 11.53 -26.57
C MET A 1 -5.10 11.33 -27.52
N CYS A 2 -5.83 10.22 -27.43
CA CYS A 2 -6.87 9.85 -28.40
C CYS A 2 -8.21 10.58 -28.18
N ALA A 3 -9.13 10.57 -29.15
CA ALA A 3 -10.46 11.20 -29.01
C ALA A 3 -11.26 10.66 -27.82
N ASN A 4 -11.19 9.35 -27.54
CA ASN A 4 -11.86 8.73 -26.39
C ASN A 4 -11.16 9.04 -25.04
N CYS A 5 -9.91 9.48 -25.09
CA CYS A 5 -9.08 9.72 -23.92
C CYS A 5 -9.26 11.16 -23.39
N VAL A 6 -9.58 12.10 -24.27
CA VAL A 6 -9.74 13.54 -23.93
C VAL A 6 -10.87 13.78 -22.92
N PRO A 7 -12.09 13.23 -23.10
CA PRO A 7 -13.17 13.42 -22.12
C PRO A 7 -12.80 12.95 -20.71
N TRP A 8 -12.08 11.82 -20.61
CA TRP A 8 -11.61 11.30 -19.33
C TRP A 8 -10.57 12.20 -18.66
N ARG A 9 -9.60 12.72 -19.43
CA ARG A 9 -8.62 13.70 -18.91
C ARG A 9 -9.35 14.94 -18.38
N ASP A 10 -10.29 15.45 -19.14
CA ASP A 10 -11.02 16.68 -18.78
C ASP A 10 -11.88 16.45 -17.53
N GLU A 11 -12.53 15.29 -17.40
CA GLU A 11 -13.27 14.90 -16.19
C GLU A 11 -12.36 14.76 -14.97
N ILE A 12 -11.19 14.14 -15.13
CA ILE A 12 -10.18 14.02 -14.05
C ILE A 12 -9.76 15.41 -13.58
N LEU A 13 -9.44 16.31 -14.50
CA LEU A 13 -9.01 17.67 -14.18
C LEU A 13 -10.13 18.51 -13.55
N ALA A 14 -11.35 18.43 -14.09
CA ALA A 14 -12.50 19.17 -13.59
C ALA A 14 -12.90 18.78 -12.17
N ASN A 15 -12.66 17.52 -11.79
CA ASN A 15 -12.96 17.01 -10.46
C ASN A 15 -11.72 16.93 -9.55
N HIS A 16 -10.54 17.35 -10.01
CA HIS A 16 -9.34 17.40 -9.19
C HIS A 16 -9.47 18.51 -8.16
N ARG A 17 -9.25 18.17 -6.89
CA ARG A 17 -9.58 19.06 -5.78
C ARG A 17 -8.50 20.11 -5.51
N LEU A 18 -7.25 19.70 -5.57
CA LEU A 18 -6.11 20.53 -5.21
C LEU A 18 -5.37 20.90 -6.49
N GLU A 19 -5.50 22.16 -6.90
CA GLU A 19 -4.87 22.67 -8.13
C GLU A 19 -3.35 22.47 -8.13
N GLU A 20 -2.73 22.46 -6.94
CA GLU A 20 -1.29 22.21 -6.74
C GLU A 20 -0.92 20.72 -6.59
N ALA A 21 -1.88 19.82 -6.34
CA ALA A 21 -1.56 18.40 -6.20
C ALA A 21 -1.22 17.80 -7.57
N PRO A 22 -0.11 17.09 -7.71
CA PRO A 22 0.33 16.57 -9.00
C PRO A 22 -0.64 15.52 -9.55
N VAL A 23 -0.86 15.56 -10.86
CA VAL A 23 -1.52 14.50 -11.61
C VAL A 23 -0.47 13.68 -12.35
N HIS A 24 -0.34 12.41 -11.97
CA HIS A 24 0.72 11.51 -12.43
C HIS A 24 0.35 10.79 -13.73
N TRP A 25 0.23 11.54 -14.83
CA TRP A 25 -0.17 11.00 -16.13
C TRP A 25 0.67 9.82 -16.62
N ASN A 26 1.96 9.79 -16.28
CA ASN A 26 2.89 8.73 -16.69
C ASN A 26 2.61 7.38 -16.01
N ASN A 27 1.79 7.34 -14.97
CA ASN A 27 1.42 6.10 -14.29
C ASN A 27 0.30 5.34 -14.99
N CYS A 28 -0.52 6.01 -15.80
CA CYS A 28 -1.69 5.40 -16.40
C CYS A 28 -1.48 5.04 -17.87
N ILE A 29 -2.39 4.21 -18.37
CA ILE A 29 -2.54 3.89 -19.79
C ILE A 29 -3.88 4.48 -20.26
N PRO A 30 -3.89 5.69 -20.86
CA PRO A 30 -5.13 6.45 -21.10
C PRO A 30 -6.21 5.74 -21.93
N HIS A 31 -5.82 4.85 -22.85
CA HIS A 31 -6.78 4.11 -23.66
C HIS A 31 -7.55 3.04 -22.85
N LEU A 32 -7.07 2.71 -21.65
CA LEU A 32 -7.74 1.79 -20.73
C LEU A 32 -8.72 2.49 -19.78
N TRP A 33 -8.71 3.82 -19.62
CA TRP A 33 -9.64 4.53 -18.72
C TRP A 33 -11.12 4.15 -18.87
N PRO A 34 -11.66 3.94 -20.09
CA PRO A 34 -13.06 3.54 -20.25
C PRO A 34 -13.36 2.12 -19.75
N TYR A 35 -12.35 1.26 -19.67
CA TYR A 35 -12.50 -0.18 -19.44
C TYR A 35 -12.02 -0.57 -18.03
N GLU A 36 -10.99 0.11 -17.53
CA GLU A 36 -10.22 -0.26 -16.35
C GLU A 36 -10.26 0.88 -15.32
N LYS A 37 -11.18 0.81 -14.36
CA LYS A 37 -11.44 1.89 -13.37
C LYS A 37 -10.20 2.28 -12.55
N TRP A 38 -9.30 1.33 -12.32
CA TRP A 38 -8.08 1.53 -11.54
C TRP A 38 -7.01 2.34 -12.32
N GLU A 39 -7.06 2.36 -13.66
CA GLU A 39 -6.20 3.22 -14.48
C GLU A 39 -6.52 4.71 -14.27
N VAL A 40 -7.75 5.04 -13.91
CA VAL A 40 -8.14 6.40 -13.49
C VAL A 40 -7.54 6.71 -12.12
N ALA A 41 -7.58 5.77 -11.18
CA ALA A 41 -7.01 5.97 -9.83
C ALA A 41 -5.49 6.18 -9.84
N LYS A 42 -4.76 5.58 -10.80
CA LYS A 42 -3.30 5.74 -10.94
C LYS A 42 -2.82 7.17 -11.11
N VAL A 43 -3.65 8.05 -11.67
CA VAL A 43 -3.24 9.45 -11.87
C VAL A 43 -3.04 10.18 -10.53
N TYR A 44 -3.57 9.63 -9.44
CA TYR A 44 -3.43 10.15 -8.07
C TYR A 44 -2.34 9.43 -7.26
N MET A 45 -1.50 8.61 -7.90
CA MET A 45 -0.44 7.88 -7.22
C MET A 45 0.93 8.49 -7.48
N PRO A 46 1.74 8.77 -6.46
CA PRO A 46 3.17 8.99 -6.66
C PRO A 46 3.86 7.67 -7.07
N GLY A 47 4.90 7.78 -7.92
CA GLY A 47 5.84 6.69 -8.23
C GLY A 47 5.34 5.58 -9.18
N GLY A 48 5.83 5.56 -10.42
CA GLY A 48 6.08 4.36 -11.23
C GLY A 48 4.98 3.31 -11.49
N GLN A 49 3.69 3.58 -11.27
CA GLN A 49 2.62 2.55 -11.30
C GLN A 49 2.24 2.03 -12.71
N ARG A 50 2.98 2.40 -13.75
CA ARG A 50 2.66 2.09 -15.16
C ARG A 50 2.65 0.59 -15.47
N ILE A 51 3.47 -0.19 -14.77
CA ILE A 51 3.66 -1.63 -15.04
C ILE A 51 2.63 -2.50 -14.32
N LYS A 52 1.97 -2.00 -13.28
CA LYS A 52 0.93 -2.76 -12.58
C LYS A 52 -0.28 -2.83 -13.51
N CYS A 53 -0.70 -4.03 -13.90
CA CYS A 53 -1.66 -4.24 -15.00
C CYS A 53 -3.01 -4.81 -14.55
N SER A 54 -3.29 -4.88 -13.26
CA SER A 54 -4.53 -5.48 -12.75
C SER A 54 -4.91 -5.00 -11.36
N PHE A 55 -6.20 -5.08 -11.04
CA PHE A 55 -6.78 -4.60 -9.78
C PHE A 55 -6.26 -5.37 -8.56
N ASP A 56 -5.99 -6.67 -8.69
CA ASP A 56 -5.41 -7.53 -7.64
C ASP A 56 -3.95 -7.17 -7.31
N LYS A 57 -3.27 -6.43 -8.19
CA LYS A 57 -1.92 -5.91 -7.97
C LYS A 57 -1.91 -4.43 -7.63
N PHE A 58 -3.09 -3.88 -7.34
CA PHE A 58 -3.29 -2.46 -7.18
C PHE A 58 -3.28 -2.08 -5.70
N ASP A 59 -2.36 -1.21 -5.32
CA ASP A 59 -2.27 -0.73 -3.96
C ASP A 59 -3.49 0.14 -3.58
N ILE A 60 -4.06 -0.11 -2.40
CA ILE A 60 -5.23 0.61 -1.88
C ILE A 60 -5.01 2.12 -1.79
N THR A 61 -3.77 2.59 -1.65
CA THR A 61 -3.42 4.01 -1.60
C THR A 61 -3.85 4.76 -2.85
N ALA A 62 -3.93 4.10 -4.00
CA ALA A 62 -4.43 4.75 -5.21
C ALA A 62 -5.91 5.11 -5.10
N LEU A 63 -6.71 4.23 -4.51
CA LEU A 63 -8.11 4.51 -4.23
C LEU A 63 -8.26 5.56 -3.12
N LEU A 64 -7.45 5.47 -2.06
CA LEU A 64 -7.47 6.46 -0.97
C LEU A 64 -7.09 7.86 -1.48
N ASN A 65 -6.06 7.96 -2.32
CA ASN A 65 -5.61 9.21 -2.92
C ASN A 65 -6.63 9.75 -3.93
N LEU A 66 -7.21 8.88 -4.78
CA LEU A 66 -8.32 9.26 -5.66
C LEU A 66 -9.46 9.87 -4.83
N MET A 67 -9.92 9.18 -3.79
CA MET A 67 -11.01 9.68 -2.94
C MET A 67 -10.65 10.97 -2.20
N ALA A 68 -9.38 11.14 -1.81
CA ALA A 68 -8.93 12.33 -1.09
C ALA A 68 -8.85 13.58 -1.99
N ASN A 69 -8.52 13.37 -3.27
CA ASN A 69 -8.22 14.43 -4.23
C ASN A 69 -9.29 14.61 -5.32
N CYS A 70 -10.37 13.83 -5.31
CA CYS A 70 -11.47 13.96 -6.28
C CYS A 70 -12.75 14.51 -5.61
N ASN A 71 -13.32 15.56 -6.19
CA ASN A 71 -14.48 16.28 -5.69
C ASN A 71 -15.74 15.40 -5.56
N HIS A 72 -15.87 14.33 -6.35
CA HIS A 72 -16.99 13.39 -6.26
C HIS A 72 -17.13 12.75 -4.87
N PHE A 73 -16.02 12.48 -4.19
CA PHE A 73 -16.01 11.77 -2.90
C PHE A 73 -16.22 12.69 -1.70
N ARG A 74 -16.05 14.01 -1.90
CA ARG A 74 -16.21 15.02 -0.84
C ARG A 74 -17.59 14.97 -0.18
N ALA A 75 -18.62 14.61 -0.95
CA ALA A 75 -20.00 14.61 -0.47
C ALA A 75 -20.27 13.54 0.59
N PHE A 76 -19.42 12.52 0.72
CA PHE A 76 -19.73 11.37 1.59
C PHE A 76 -18.56 10.82 2.41
N VAL A 77 -17.32 11.24 2.19
CA VAL A 77 -16.21 10.83 3.05
C VAL A 77 -15.28 12.00 3.36
N GLU A 78 -14.99 12.18 4.65
CA GLU A 78 -14.02 13.17 5.12
C GLU A 78 -12.61 12.79 4.69
N THR A 79 -11.90 13.72 4.06
CA THR A 79 -10.52 13.53 3.60
C THR A 79 -9.57 13.11 4.71
N GLN A 80 -9.77 13.62 5.92
CA GLN A 80 -8.92 13.27 7.05
C GLN A 80 -8.97 11.76 7.35
N LYS A 81 -10.12 11.10 7.20
CA LYS A 81 -10.25 9.65 7.43
C LYS A 81 -9.49 8.85 6.37
N LEU A 82 -9.50 9.31 5.13
CA LEU A 82 -8.74 8.71 4.02
C LEU A 82 -7.24 8.84 4.26
N LEU A 83 -6.77 10.04 4.63
CA LEU A 83 -5.36 10.30 4.91
C LEU A 83 -4.86 9.50 6.12
N GLN A 84 -5.67 9.35 7.17
CA GLN A 84 -5.34 8.55 8.34
C GLN A 84 -5.15 7.07 8.01
N VAL A 85 -6.00 6.48 7.16
CA VAL A 85 -5.83 5.07 6.75
C VAL A 85 -4.65 4.92 5.80
N ASN A 86 -4.39 5.91 4.94
CA ASN A 86 -3.21 5.92 4.07
C ASN A 86 -1.91 5.99 4.90
N GLU A 87 -1.90 6.80 5.96
CA GLU A 87 -0.80 6.88 6.92
C GLU A 87 -0.58 5.55 7.64
N VAL A 88 -1.65 4.89 8.12
CA VAL A 88 -1.57 3.55 8.72
C VAL A 88 -0.91 2.55 7.78
N ARG A 89 -1.35 2.52 6.51
CA ARG A 89 -0.76 1.67 5.47
C ARG A 89 0.73 1.99 5.32
N ASN A 90 1.10 3.26 5.21
CA ASN A 90 2.50 3.66 5.02
C ASN A 90 3.37 3.23 6.21
N ILE A 91 2.94 3.49 7.43
CA ILE A 91 3.71 3.11 8.63
C ILE A 91 3.88 1.59 8.69
N ALA A 92 2.80 0.83 8.50
CA ALA A 92 2.86 -0.64 8.57
C ALA A 92 3.73 -1.24 7.46
N THR A 93 3.60 -0.77 6.21
CA THR A 93 4.38 -1.28 5.07
C THR A 93 5.86 -0.89 5.14
N HIS A 94 6.20 0.24 5.76
CA HIS A 94 7.56 0.78 5.82
C HIS A 94 8.25 0.60 7.20
N ALA A 95 7.63 -0.12 8.14
CA ALA A 95 8.25 -0.45 9.43
C ALA A 95 9.62 -1.12 9.22
N PRO A 96 10.72 -0.62 9.80
CA PRO A 96 12.08 -1.12 9.50
C PRO A 96 12.26 -2.62 9.78
N ASP A 97 11.66 -3.10 10.87
CA ASP A 97 11.78 -4.47 11.38
C ASP A 97 10.57 -5.35 11.05
N MET A 98 9.62 -4.85 10.25
CA MET A 98 8.36 -5.55 9.92
C MET A 98 7.47 -5.80 11.14
N THR A 99 7.63 -5.04 12.23
CA THR A 99 6.78 -5.17 13.41
C THR A 99 5.94 -3.92 13.66
N VAL A 100 4.80 -4.12 14.33
CA VAL A 100 3.92 -3.05 14.81
C VAL A 100 3.57 -3.38 16.25
N SER A 101 3.68 -2.39 17.14
CA SER A 101 3.33 -2.60 18.55
C SER A 101 1.82 -2.90 18.67
N GLU A 102 1.44 -3.66 19.70
CA GLU A 102 0.02 -3.95 19.94
C GLU A 102 -0.80 -2.67 20.16
N GLU A 103 -0.22 -1.68 20.83
CA GLU A 103 -0.86 -0.39 21.07
C GLU A 103 -1.09 0.39 19.76
N ASP A 104 -0.11 0.40 18.86
CA ASP A 104 -0.24 1.04 17.55
C ASP A 104 -1.23 0.29 16.66
N LEU A 105 -1.21 -1.04 16.68
CA LEU A 105 -2.20 -1.84 15.95
C LEU A 105 -3.62 -1.52 16.42
N LYS A 106 -3.85 -1.38 17.73
CA LYS A 106 -5.16 -0.95 18.27
C LYS A 106 -5.55 0.45 17.77
N LYS A 107 -4.61 1.41 17.72
CA LYS A 107 -4.84 2.75 17.16
C LYS A 107 -5.17 2.70 15.65
N TYR A 108 -4.48 1.84 14.90
CA TYR A 108 -4.67 1.66 13.47
C TYR A 108 -6.05 1.08 13.14
N LEU A 109 -6.48 0.08 13.91
CA LEU A 109 -7.82 -0.51 13.78
C LEU A 109 -8.92 0.53 14.00
N VAL A 110 -8.75 1.50 14.92
CA VAL A 110 -9.72 2.59 15.09
C VAL A 110 -9.83 3.44 13.82
N LYS A 111 -8.70 3.84 13.21
CA LYS A 111 -8.69 4.62 11.97
C LYS A 111 -9.39 3.86 10.81
N ILE A 112 -9.11 2.57 10.66
CA ILE A 112 -9.72 1.71 9.63
C ILE A 112 -11.23 1.57 9.86
N LYS A 113 -11.64 1.37 11.12
CA LYS A 113 -13.06 1.26 11.52
C LYS A 113 -13.83 2.54 11.18
N ASP A 114 -13.26 3.70 11.50
CA ASP A 114 -13.90 4.99 11.27
C ASP A 114 -14.06 5.29 9.78
N LEU A 115 -13.06 4.95 8.95
CA LEU A 115 -13.20 5.01 7.50
C LEU A 115 -14.28 4.04 7.01
N GLY A 116 -14.27 2.80 7.51
CA GLY A 116 -15.26 1.79 7.17
C GLY A 116 -16.68 2.31 7.36
N ARG A 117 -17.00 2.82 8.57
CA ARG A 117 -18.30 3.42 8.92
C ARG A 117 -18.73 4.55 7.98
N ALA A 118 -17.80 5.43 7.62
CA ALA A 118 -18.09 6.52 6.68
C ALA A 118 -18.47 5.99 5.29
N LEU A 119 -17.91 4.87 4.86
CA LEU A 119 -18.16 4.28 3.54
C LEU A 119 -19.36 3.32 3.50
N GLU A 120 -19.83 2.78 4.64
CA GLU A 120 -20.92 1.78 4.68
C GLU A 120 -22.22 2.20 3.97
N PRO A 121 -22.69 3.47 4.07
CA PRO A 121 -23.91 3.90 3.36
C PRO A 121 -23.74 3.91 1.84
N HIS A 122 -22.51 4.06 1.35
CA HIS A 122 -22.18 4.25 -0.06
C HIS A 122 -21.64 2.98 -0.72
N ALA A 123 -21.11 2.05 0.07
CA ALA A 123 -20.56 0.79 -0.38
C ALA A 123 -21.06 -0.36 0.52
N PRO A 124 -22.20 -1.00 0.19
CA PRO A 124 -22.79 -2.06 1.01
C PRO A 124 -21.84 -3.24 1.29
N ARG A 125 -20.88 -3.49 0.40
CA ARG A 125 -19.83 -4.50 0.59
C ARG A 125 -18.88 -4.20 1.76
N LEU A 126 -18.79 -2.94 2.18
CA LEU A 126 -17.96 -2.50 3.30
C LEU A 126 -18.69 -2.49 4.65
N ARG A 127 -19.99 -2.85 4.70
CA ARG A 127 -20.79 -2.88 5.94
C ARG A 127 -20.21 -3.80 7.03
N ARG A 128 -19.41 -4.80 6.62
CA ARG A 128 -18.76 -5.70 7.57
C ARG A 128 -17.43 -5.14 8.10
N LEU A 129 -16.86 -4.12 7.47
CA LEU A 129 -15.51 -3.61 7.80
C LEU A 129 -15.43 -3.12 9.24
N SER A 130 -16.40 -2.31 9.71
CA SER A 130 -16.42 -1.88 11.11
C SER A 130 -16.50 -3.06 12.09
N THR A 131 -17.35 -4.05 11.78
CA THR A 131 -17.59 -5.22 12.65
C THR A 131 -16.38 -6.16 12.69
N GLU A 132 -15.76 -6.45 11.56
CA GLU A 132 -14.56 -7.29 11.51
C GLU A 132 -13.38 -6.59 12.19
N THR A 133 -13.27 -5.27 12.08
CA THR A 133 -12.23 -4.49 12.77
C THR A 133 -12.39 -4.56 14.29
N ASP A 134 -13.64 -4.52 14.79
CA ASP A 134 -13.93 -4.73 16.20
C ASP A 134 -13.63 -6.15 16.68
N ARG A 135 -13.85 -7.16 15.82
CA ARG A 135 -13.48 -8.55 16.12
C ARG A 135 -11.97 -8.68 16.27
N LEU A 136 -11.20 -8.17 15.31
CA LEU A 136 -9.73 -8.17 15.41
C LEU A 136 -9.24 -7.53 16.70
N ARG A 137 -9.79 -6.36 17.05
CA ARG A 137 -9.41 -5.66 18.27
C ARG A 137 -9.66 -6.50 19.52
N LYS A 138 -10.82 -7.16 19.61
CA LYS A 138 -11.14 -8.06 20.74
C LYS A 138 -10.20 -9.26 20.82
N MET A 139 -9.73 -9.77 19.67
CA MET A 139 -8.77 -10.88 19.64
C MET A 139 -7.40 -10.44 20.18
N LEU A 140 -6.99 -9.19 19.95
CA LEU A 140 -5.75 -8.64 20.53
C LEU A 140 -5.83 -8.53 22.06
N ASP A 141 -7.03 -8.29 22.61
CA ASP A 141 -7.26 -8.22 24.06
C ASP A 141 -7.36 -9.62 24.71
N SER A 142 -7.40 -10.70 23.93
CA SER A 142 -7.51 -12.08 24.43
C SER A 142 -6.13 -12.71 24.64
N PRO A 143 -5.88 -13.40 25.76
CA PRO A 143 -4.60 -14.09 26.03
C PRO A 143 -4.32 -15.31 25.11
N GLU A 144 -5.28 -15.70 24.27
CA GLU A 144 -5.12 -16.78 23.27
C GLU A 144 -4.44 -16.23 22.00
N GLN A 145 -3.20 -15.76 22.18
CA GLN A 145 -2.33 -15.25 21.11
C GLN A 145 -1.80 -16.41 20.26
N GLU A 146 -2.46 -16.76 19.16
CA GLU A 146 -1.78 -17.44 18.04
C GLU A 146 -2.55 -17.43 16.70
N SER A 147 -3.86 -17.18 16.70
CA SER A 147 -4.70 -17.24 15.48
C SER A 147 -5.42 -15.93 15.10
N GLY A 148 -5.30 -14.87 15.89
CA GLY A 148 -6.10 -13.64 15.77
C GLY A 148 -6.05 -12.93 14.43
N VAL A 149 -4.86 -12.80 13.86
CA VAL A 149 -4.65 -12.12 12.57
C VAL A 149 -5.09 -12.99 11.39
N ARG A 150 -5.14 -14.32 11.56
CA ARG A 150 -5.43 -15.29 10.49
C ARG A 150 -6.88 -15.16 9.97
N CYS A 151 -7.84 -14.82 10.84
CA CYS A 151 -9.27 -14.85 10.50
C CYS A 151 -9.79 -13.67 9.64
N PHE A 152 -9.07 -12.54 9.55
CA PHE A 152 -9.63 -11.30 8.98
C PHE A 152 -9.69 -11.29 7.43
N ALA A 153 -8.68 -11.84 6.76
CA ALA A 153 -8.63 -11.90 5.30
C ALA A 153 -9.74 -12.81 4.73
N ALA A 154 -10.01 -13.93 5.42
CA ALA A 154 -11.06 -14.88 5.05
C ALA A 154 -12.47 -14.27 5.13
N SER A 155 -12.71 -13.29 6.02
CA SER A 155 -14.03 -12.67 6.21
C SER A 155 -14.54 -11.88 5.00
N PHE A 156 -13.64 -11.43 4.11
CA PHE A 156 -14.01 -10.66 2.91
C PHE A 156 -13.86 -11.44 1.59
N ASP A 157 -13.33 -12.66 1.60
CA ASP A 157 -13.11 -13.47 0.39
C ASP A 157 -12.36 -12.72 -0.73
N VAL A 158 -11.44 -11.81 -0.33
CA VAL A 158 -10.73 -10.92 -1.27
C VAL A 158 -9.40 -11.51 -1.69
N MET A 159 -8.69 -12.14 -0.76
CA MET A 159 -7.35 -12.67 -0.98
C MET A 159 -7.00 -13.66 0.13
N SER A 160 -6.27 -14.74 -0.19
CA SER A 160 -5.74 -15.63 0.84
C SER A 160 -4.70 -14.89 1.69
N GLU A 161 -4.52 -15.29 2.95
CA GLU A 161 -3.48 -14.73 3.83
C GLU A 161 -2.10 -14.74 3.15
N TRP A 162 -1.81 -15.84 2.43
CA TRP A 162 -0.57 -16.05 1.71
C TRP A 162 -0.39 -15.10 0.53
N ASP A 163 -1.45 -14.83 -0.22
CA ASP A 163 -1.40 -13.90 -1.34
C ASP A 163 -1.24 -12.45 -0.84
N ALA A 164 -1.86 -12.12 0.31
CA ALA A 164 -1.73 -10.82 0.95
C ALA A 164 -0.31 -10.54 1.44
N GLU A 165 0.30 -11.52 2.10
CA GLU A 165 1.67 -11.45 2.58
C GLU A 165 2.66 -11.36 1.41
N ARG A 166 2.48 -12.21 0.39
CA ARG A 166 3.29 -12.17 -0.83
C ARG A 166 3.22 -10.81 -1.53
N PHE A 167 2.02 -10.26 -1.68
CA PHE A 167 1.81 -8.95 -2.29
C PHE A 167 2.54 -7.86 -1.49
N SER A 168 2.35 -7.83 -0.17
CA SER A 168 2.96 -6.83 0.72
C SER A 168 4.50 -6.86 0.67
N LEU A 169 5.10 -8.05 0.64
CA LEU A 169 6.56 -8.22 0.55
C LEU A 169 7.12 -7.85 -0.83
N THR A 170 6.34 -8.09 -1.89
CA THR A 170 6.69 -7.68 -3.25
C THR A 170 6.72 -6.15 -3.34
N GLU A 171 5.63 -5.48 -2.92
CA GLU A 171 5.53 -4.02 -2.88
C GLU A 171 6.64 -3.38 -2.06
N ARG A 172 6.92 -3.94 -0.88
CA ARG A 172 8.01 -3.47 -0.03
C ARG A 172 9.36 -3.58 -0.72
N THR A 173 9.63 -4.69 -1.41
CA THR A 173 10.91 -4.87 -2.13
C THR A 173 11.06 -3.86 -3.26
N GLU A 174 9.99 -3.60 -4.01
CA GLU A 174 9.98 -2.58 -5.07
C GLU A 174 10.22 -1.17 -4.51
N PHE A 175 9.57 -0.84 -3.39
CA PHE A 175 9.80 0.42 -2.70
C PHE A 175 11.26 0.59 -2.25
N LEU A 176 11.84 -0.41 -1.62
CA LEU A 176 13.24 -0.34 -1.16
C LEU A 176 14.22 -0.20 -2.34
N LEU A 177 13.92 -0.85 -3.47
CA LEU A 177 14.70 -0.69 -4.70
C LEU A 177 14.58 0.74 -5.26
N GLN A 178 13.38 1.32 -5.23
CA GLN A 178 13.17 2.70 -5.65
C GLN A 178 13.92 3.68 -4.74
N CYS A 179 13.85 3.53 -3.42
CA CYS A 179 14.62 4.36 -2.49
C CYS A 179 16.12 4.30 -2.78
N TYR A 180 16.65 3.12 -3.11
CA TYR A 180 18.05 2.98 -3.54
C TYR A 180 18.34 3.75 -4.84
N GLN A 181 17.48 3.60 -5.86
CA GLN A 181 17.64 4.25 -7.16
C GLN A 181 17.53 5.78 -7.09
N GLU A 182 16.72 6.29 -6.16
CA GLU A 182 16.52 7.72 -5.90
C GLU A 182 17.48 8.29 -4.84
N GLU A 183 18.49 7.50 -4.41
CA GLU A 183 19.49 7.89 -3.40
C GLU A 183 18.88 8.30 -2.04
N GLN A 184 17.67 7.82 -1.73
CA GLN A 184 17.02 7.96 -0.42
C GLN A 184 17.59 6.89 0.54
N LEU A 185 18.81 7.14 1.04
CA LEU A 185 19.59 6.14 1.77
C LEU A 185 19.29 6.06 3.28
N ASP A 186 18.57 7.05 3.83
CA ASP A 186 18.25 7.12 5.26
C ASP A 186 17.34 5.95 5.68
N GLY A 187 17.70 5.24 6.75
CA GLY A 187 17.00 4.04 7.24
C GLY A 187 16.94 2.85 6.26
N LEU A 188 17.45 2.97 5.04
CA LEU A 188 17.33 1.95 3.99
C LEU A 188 18.08 0.66 4.37
N LYS A 189 19.19 0.75 5.11
CA LYS A 189 20.00 -0.41 5.51
C LYS A 189 19.21 -1.28 6.48
N GLU A 190 18.66 -0.65 7.50
CA GLU A 190 17.85 -1.27 8.55
C GLU A 190 16.60 -1.89 7.94
N ALA A 191 15.91 -1.15 7.06
CA ALA A 191 14.70 -1.63 6.39
C ALA A 191 14.96 -2.84 5.47
N VAL A 192 16.06 -2.82 4.69
CA VAL A 192 16.45 -3.97 3.85
C VAL A 192 16.84 -5.16 4.73
N GLN A 193 17.63 -4.95 5.79
CA GLN A 193 18.00 -6.03 6.72
C GLN A 193 16.81 -6.64 7.43
N GLY A 194 15.84 -5.84 7.89
CA GLY A 194 14.62 -6.35 8.50
C GLY A 194 13.80 -7.20 7.53
N THR A 195 13.70 -6.77 6.28
CA THR A 195 12.98 -7.51 5.22
C THR A 195 13.67 -8.84 4.87
N VAL A 196 15.00 -8.83 4.72
CA VAL A 196 15.79 -10.05 4.45
C VAL A 196 15.63 -11.03 5.60
N LYS A 197 15.81 -10.58 6.84
CA LYS A 197 15.59 -11.42 8.02
C LYS A 197 14.21 -12.04 7.98
N TYR A 198 13.15 -11.25 7.79
CA TYR A 198 11.78 -11.77 7.73
C TYR A 198 11.61 -12.89 6.68
N LEU A 199 12.09 -12.67 5.46
CA LEU A 199 12.01 -13.65 4.37
C LEU A 199 12.83 -14.91 4.65
N GLU A 200 13.99 -14.80 5.28
CA GLU A 200 14.87 -15.93 5.60
C GLU A 200 14.31 -16.83 6.69
N HIS A 201 13.46 -16.33 7.60
CA HIS A 201 12.82 -17.14 8.64
C HIS A 201 11.71 -18.05 8.10
N SER A 202 11.27 -17.85 6.85
CA SER A 202 10.19 -18.62 6.23
C SER A 202 10.65 -19.32 4.96
N GLU A 203 10.94 -20.62 5.07
CA GLU A 203 11.35 -21.46 3.92
C GLU A 203 10.34 -21.40 2.76
N LYS A 204 9.05 -21.30 3.09
CA LYS A 204 7.99 -21.16 2.09
C LYS A 204 8.04 -19.81 1.37
N LEU A 205 8.15 -18.70 2.10
CA LEU A 205 8.23 -17.37 1.47
C LEU A 205 9.52 -17.23 0.66
N LYS A 206 10.64 -17.75 1.17
CA LYS A 206 11.93 -17.77 0.48
C LYS A 206 11.85 -18.49 -0.88
N ALA A 207 11.15 -19.61 -0.96
CA ALA A 207 10.95 -20.33 -2.22
C ALA A 207 10.10 -19.54 -3.23
N ILE A 208 9.07 -18.84 -2.75
CA ILE A 208 8.13 -18.10 -3.61
C ILE A 208 8.68 -16.74 -4.04
N LEU A 209 9.37 -16.04 -3.14
CA LEU A 209 9.90 -14.68 -3.27
C LEU A 209 11.42 -14.65 -3.48
N GLY A 210 11.99 -15.71 -4.06
CA GLY A 210 13.43 -15.81 -4.27
C GLY A 210 14.00 -14.70 -5.16
N ARG A 211 13.21 -14.17 -6.10
CA ARG A 211 13.60 -13.02 -6.93
C ARG A 211 13.70 -11.74 -6.11
N GLU A 212 12.72 -11.50 -5.26
CA GLU A 212 12.64 -10.35 -4.37
C GLU A 212 13.79 -10.40 -3.36
N LEU A 213 14.04 -11.56 -2.75
CA LEU A 213 15.19 -11.77 -1.86
C LEU A 213 16.53 -11.49 -2.56
N SER A 214 16.68 -11.91 -3.82
CA SER A 214 17.88 -11.63 -4.61
C SER A 214 18.09 -10.13 -4.86
N LYS A 215 17.00 -9.36 -5.10
CA LYS A 215 17.06 -7.89 -5.22
C LYS A 215 17.52 -7.25 -3.91
N LEU A 216 16.99 -7.71 -2.77
CA LEU A 216 17.36 -7.19 -1.46
C LEU A 216 18.84 -7.45 -1.12
N HIS A 217 19.34 -8.67 -1.38
CA HIS A 217 20.77 -8.98 -1.24
C HIS A 217 21.65 -8.12 -2.16
N TRP A 218 21.16 -7.83 -3.37
CA TRP A 218 21.87 -6.93 -4.27
C TRP A 218 21.98 -5.51 -3.69
N ILE A 219 20.90 -4.95 -3.12
CA ILE A 219 20.92 -3.64 -2.46
C ILE A 219 21.92 -3.64 -1.28
N GLN A 220 21.90 -4.67 -0.43
CA GLN A 220 22.83 -4.82 0.69
C GLN A 220 24.29 -4.78 0.21
N LYS A 221 24.60 -5.57 -0.81
CA LYS A 221 25.95 -5.66 -1.37
C LYS A 221 26.43 -4.34 -1.97
N GLN A 222 25.56 -3.59 -2.65
CA GLN A 222 25.95 -2.27 -3.16
C GLN A 222 26.21 -1.27 -2.02
N ARG A 223 25.38 -1.30 -0.97
CA ARG A 223 25.58 -0.43 0.20
C ARG A 223 26.89 -0.72 0.94
N GLU A 224 27.23 -2.00 1.13
CA GLU A 224 28.49 -2.39 1.75
C GLU A 224 29.70 -1.87 0.98
N ARG A 225 29.64 -1.88 -0.36
CA ARG A 225 30.70 -1.30 -1.21
C ARG A 225 30.83 0.21 -1.02
N LEU A 226 29.72 0.94 -1.07
CA LEU A 226 29.71 2.40 -0.85
C LEU A 226 30.25 2.79 0.53
N GLU A 227 29.89 2.04 1.58
CA GLU A 227 30.41 2.25 2.94
C GLU A 227 31.92 1.96 3.05
N GLN A 228 32.43 0.99 2.28
CA GLN A 228 33.87 0.70 2.22
C GLN A 228 34.62 1.80 1.48
N ASP A 229 34.14 2.23 0.31
CA ASP A 229 34.79 3.27 -0.51
C ASP A 229 34.84 4.63 0.21
N THR A 230 33.83 4.93 1.04
CA THR A 230 33.80 6.18 1.85
C THR A 230 34.74 6.14 3.06
N LYS A 231 35.13 4.94 3.54
CA LYS A 231 36.07 4.79 4.67
C LYS A 231 37.55 4.90 4.26
N TYR A 232 37.84 4.87 2.96
CA TYR A 232 39.19 4.95 2.41
C TYR A 232 39.46 6.25 1.63
N GLN A 233 38.57 7.24 1.76
CA GLN A 233 38.77 8.63 1.34
C GLN A 233 39.05 9.51 2.56
#